data_AF-A0A6J7TTU8-F1
#
_entry.id   AF-A0A6J7TTU8-F1
#
_cell.length_a   1.000
_cell.length_b   1.000
_cell.length_c   1.000
_cell.angle_alpha   90.00
_cell.angle_beta   90.00
_cell.angle_gamma   90.00
#
_symmetry.space_group_name_H-M   'P 1'
#
loop_
_entity.id
_entity.type
_entity.pdbx_description
1 polymer ?
#
loop_
_entity_poly.entity_id
_entity_poly.type
_entity_poly.pdbx_seq_one_letter_code
_entity_poly.pdbx_strand_id
1 'polypeptide(L)'
;MTTLPIAPLTLRAAIFPRANSLTNSLLALGGAGFLAVMAQIAIPVPGSPVPVTGQTLGVLLIGASYGPALSISTVALYLAIGAAGAPIFSNGGSGFAKLVGPTGGYLAGMVLTSLVLGYLANKKWDARFRTALPAMLIGEVLTFIPGLIWLQHATGKDWSWTFSAGFSPFILGEAIKISLAAVTLPAIWKVVDKRRS
;
A
#
# COMPACT_ATOMS: atom_id res chain seq x y z
N MET A 1 -14.32 37.19 14.42
CA MET A 1 -14.72 35.84 14.00
C MET A 1 -13.48 34.94 14.02
N THR A 2 -13.29 34.17 15.09
CA THR A 2 -12.27 33.13 15.17
C THR A 2 -12.73 31.95 14.32
N THR A 3 -12.11 31.74 13.16
CA THR A 3 -12.34 30.53 12.36
C THR A 3 -11.88 29.33 13.18
N LEU A 4 -12.79 28.45 13.58
CA LEU A 4 -12.43 27.18 14.22
C LEU A 4 -11.49 26.41 13.27
N PRO A 5 -10.37 25.86 13.76
CA PRO A 5 -9.45 25.12 12.91
C PRO A 5 -10.16 23.89 12.32
N ILE A 6 -10.19 23.81 10.98
CA ILE A 6 -10.78 22.69 10.25
C ILE A 6 -10.07 21.40 10.68
N ALA A 7 -10.84 20.37 11.06
CA ALA A 7 -10.26 19.09 11.43
C ALA A 7 -9.50 18.47 10.25
N PRO A 8 -8.28 17.95 10.45
CA PRO A 8 -7.49 17.31 9.41
C PRO A 8 -8.25 16.11 8.88
N LEU A 9 -8.20 15.97 7.56
CA LEU A 9 -8.89 14.90 6.85
C LEU A 9 -8.09 13.60 6.84
N THR A 10 -6.75 13.65 6.93
CA THR A 10 -5.87 12.48 6.91
C THR A 10 -4.94 12.44 8.12
N LEU A 11 -4.41 11.25 8.45
CA LEU A 11 -3.41 11.09 9.53
C LEU A 11 -2.16 11.91 9.26
N ARG A 12 -1.67 11.94 8.02
CA ARG A 12 -0.53 12.79 7.64
C ARG A 12 -0.82 14.25 7.95
N ALA A 13 -2.00 14.76 7.60
CA ALA A 13 -2.36 16.16 7.87
C ALA A 13 -2.55 16.44 9.37
N ALA A 14 -2.97 15.43 10.15
CA ALA A 14 -3.12 15.56 11.59
C ALA A 14 -1.79 15.60 12.33
N ILE A 15 -0.80 14.83 11.88
CA ILE A 15 0.55 14.75 12.47
C ILE A 15 1.44 15.89 11.95
N PHE A 16 1.36 16.22 10.66
CA PHE A 16 2.15 17.27 10.00
C PHE A 16 1.25 18.37 9.42
N PRO A 17 0.64 19.22 10.27
CA PRO A 17 -0.33 20.23 9.83
C PRO A 17 0.27 21.36 8.98
N ARG A 18 1.58 21.62 9.11
CA ARG A 18 2.31 22.67 8.37
C ARG A 18 3.28 22.08 7.35
N ALA A 19 2.82 21.12 6.57
CA ALA A 19 3.67 20.45 5.59
C ALA A 19 3.79 21.27 4.29
N ASN A 20 5.04 21.53 3.88
CA ASN A 20 5.39 22.18 2.62
C ASN A 20 5.93 21.14 1.62
N SER A 21 6.46 21.61 0.49
CA SER A 21 7.04 20.74 -0.55
C SER A 21 8.19 19.87 -0.01
N LEU A 22 9.08 20.43 0.81
CA LEU A 22 10.18 19.67 1.42
C LEU A 22 9.65 18.58 2.36
N THR A 23 8.67 18.91 3.22
CA THR A 23 8.03 17.91 4.09
C THR A 23 7.40 16.79 3.27
N ASN A 24 6.70 17.13 2.18
CA ASN A 24 6.12 16.14 1.28
C ASN A 24 7.16 15.24 0.62
N SER A 25 8.26 15.80 0.13
CA SER A 25 9.35 15.03 -0.47
C SER A 25 9.99 14.08 0.55
N LEU A 26 10.22 14.54 1.79
CA LEU A 26 10.76 13.70 2.86
C LEU A 26 9.78 12.59 3.26
N LEU A 27 8.48 12.87 3.33
CA LEU A 27 7.45 11.86 3.60
C LEU A 27 7.35 10.84 2.46
N ALA A 28 7.44 11.27 1.20
CA ALA A 28 7.43 10.37 0.06
C ALA A 28 8.68 9.48 0.03
N LEU A 29 9.86 10.04 0.30
CA LEU A 29 11.11 9.27 0.41
C LEU A 29 11.06 8.28 1.58
N GLY A 30 10.59 8.72 2.75
CA GLY A 30 10.41 7.86 3.92
C GLY A 30 9.40 6.75 3.67
N GLY A 31 8.28 7.06 3.02
CA GLY A 31 7.27 6.09 2.62
C GLY A 31 7.78 5.08 1.59
N ALA A 32 8.58 5.53 0.61
CA ALA A 32 9.23 4.63 -0.36
C ALA A 32 10.25 3.70 0.32
N GLY A 33 11.03 4.23 1.26
CA GLY A 33 11.94 3.44 2.10
C GLY A 33 11.19 2.44 2.99
N PHE A 34 10.06 2.84 3.57
CA PHE A 34 9.19 1.94 4.33
C PHE A 34 8.63 0.80 3.46
N LEU A 35 8.19 1.09 2.23
CA LEU A 35 7.77 0.06 1.29
C LEU A 35 8.91 -0.89 0.92
N ALA A 36 10.12 -0.36 0.71
CA ALA A 36 11.30 -1.18 0.43
C ALA A 36 11.62 -2.15 1.57
N VAL A 37 11.56 -1.69 2.82
CA VAL A 37 11.74 -2.55 4.01
C VAL A 37 10.63 -3.60 4.09
N MET A 38 9.37 -3.19 3.91
CA MET A 38 8.23 -4.11 3.93
C MET A 38 8.30 -5.15 2.82
N ALA A 39 8.84 -4.80 1.65
CA ALA A 39 9.04 -5.72 0.54
C ALA A 39 10.08 -6.80 0.85
N GLN A 40 11.05 -6.55 1.74
CA GLN A 40 12.04 -7.54 2.15
C GLN A 40 11.49 -8.59 3.11
N ILE A 41 10.36 -8.32 3.77
CA ILE A 41 9.62 -9.35 4.52
C ILE A 41 8.93 -10.23 3.48
N ALA A 42 9.68 -11.14 2.87
CA ALA A 42 9.26 -11.94 1.73
C ALA A 42 9.42 -13.43 2.01
N ILE A 43 8.32 -14.17 1.92
CA ILE A 43 8.30 -15.63 2.07
C ILE A 43 8.07 -16.22 0.69
N PRO A 44 9.05 -16.94 0.12
CA PRO A 44 8.89 -17.66 -1.14
C PRO A 44 7.77 -18.69 -1.03
N VAL A 45 6.95 -18.80 -2.06
CA VAL A 45 5.89 -19.80 -2.16
C VAL A 45 6.33 -20.87 -3.16
N PRO A 46 6.47 -22.15 -2.75
CA PRO A 46 6.86 -23.22 -3.66
C PRO A 46 5.95 -23.29 -4.91
N GLY A 47 6.57 -23.30 -6.09
CA GLY A 47 5.85 -23.36 -7.37
C GLY A 47 5.20 -22.04 -7.83
N SER A 48 5.38 -20.94 -7.09
CA SER A 48 4.90 -19.61 -7.48
C SER A 48 6.06 -18.63 -7.73
N PRO A 49 5.99 -17.80 -8.78
CA PRO A 49 6.95 -16.73 -8.99
C PRO A 49 6.68 -15.49 -8.09
N VAL A 50 5.58 -15.50 -7.34
CA VAL A 50 5.13 -14.37 -6.51
C VAL A 50 5.34 -14.73 -5.03
N PRO A 51 6.24 -14.06 -4.30
CA PRO A 51 6.41 -14.29 -2.87
C PRO A 51 5.29 -13.60 -2.07
N VAL A 52 4.94 -14.15 -0.90
CA VAL A 52 4.12 -13.43 0.09
C VAL A 52 4.99 -12.36 0.72
N THR A 53 4.61 -11.09 0.60
CA THR A 53 5.43 -9.96 1.09
C THR A 53 4.72 -9.13 2.15
N GLY A 54 5.47 -8.38 2.97
CA GLY A 54 4.92 -7.30 3.81
C GLY A 54 4.49 -6.06 3.02
N GLN A 55 4.82 -6.00 1.73
CA GLN A 55 4.63 -4.82 0.88
C GLN A 55 3.15 -4.43 0.72
N THR A 56 2.23 -5.39 0.65
CA THR A 56 0.78 -5.12 0.53
C THR A 56 0.26 -4.33 1.74
N LEU A 57 0.63 -4.75 2.97
CA LEU A 57 0.37 -4.00 4.19
C LEU A 57 0.95 -2.59 4.13
N GLY A 58 2.19 -2.45 3.66
CA GLY A 58 2.84 -1.15 3.54
C GLY A 58 2.06 -0.18 2.66
N VAL A 59 1.56 -0.67 1.52
CA VAL A 59 0.73 0.12 0.60
C VAL A 59 -0.63 0.46 1.20
N LEU A 60 -1.27 -0.47 1.93
CA LEU A 60 -2.52 -0.19 2.66
C LEU A 60 -2.33 0.97 3.65
N LEU A 61 -1.27 0.92 4.46
CA LEU A 61 -0.98 1.93 5.48
C LEU A 61 -0.66 3.30 4.86
N ILE A 62 0.18 3.34 3.82
CA ILE A 62 0.51 4.59 3.10
C ILE A 62 -0.74 5.17 2.44
N GLY A 63 -1.47 4.34 1.68
CA GLY A 63 -2.69 4.74 0.99
C GLY A 63 -3.69 5.35 1.94
N ALA A 64 -3.97 4.68 3.06
CA ALA A 64 -4.95 5.14 4.03
C ALA A 64 -4.50 6.33 4.89
N SER A 65 -3.20 6.65 4.94
CA SER A 65 -2.68 7.70 5.85
C SER A 65 -2.29 9.00 5.15
N TYR A 66 -1.80 8.94 3.90
CA TYR A 66 -1.11 10.07 3.26
C TYR A 66 -2.04 10.99 2.46
N GLY A 67 -3.24 10.53 2.11
CA GLY A 67 -4.09 11.19 1.12
C GLY A 67 -3.63 10.93 -0.32
N PRO A 68 -4.44 11.24 -1.35
CA PRO A 68 -4.29 10.67 -2.69
C PRO A 68 -3.03 11.12 -3.42
N ALA A 69 -2.69 12.41 -3.38
CA ALA A 69 -1.53 12.91 -4.11
C ALA A 69 -0.21 12.38 -3.53
N LEU A 70 -0.09 12.35 -2.20
CA LEU A 70 1.12 11.92 -1.52
C LEU A 70 1.26 10.39 -1.53
N SER A 71 0.17 9.63 -1.43
CA SER A 71 0.22 8.15 -1.53
C SER A 71 0.68 7.69 -2.92
N ILE A 72 0.12 8.25 -4.00
CA ILE A 72 0.49 7.90 -5.38
C ILE A 72 1.93 8.27 -5.66
N SER A 73 2.35 9.49 -5.31
CA SER A 73 3.75 9.91 -5.51
C SER A 73 4.73 9.06 -4.71
N THR A 74 4.36 8.60 -3.51
CA THR A 74 5.17 7.68 -2.71
C THR A 74 5.35 6.32 -3.39
N VAL A 75 4.25 5.71 -3.86
CA VAL A 75 4.31 4.40 -4.55
C VAL A 75 5.02 4.54 -5.90
N ALA A 76 4.74 5.59 -6.67
CA ALA A 76 5.41 5.86 -7.94
C ALA A 76 6.92 6.07 -7.75
N LEU A 77 7.33 6.78 -6.71
CA LEU A 77 8.73 6.98 -6.36
C LEU A 77 9.41 5.66 -6.00
N TYR A 78 8.78 4.81 -5.18
CA TYR A 78 9.26 3.46 -4.88
C TYR A 78 9.47 2.63 -6.16
N LEU A 79 8.48 2.62 -7.06
CA LEU A 79 8.59 1.90 -8.33
C LEU A 79 9.69 2.47 -9.23
N ALA A 80 9.83 3.80 -9.30
CA ALA A 80 10.86 4.46 -10.09
C ALA A 80 12.27 4.15 -9.58
N ILE A 81 12.49 4.20 -8.26
CA ILE A 81 13.79 3.86 -7.63
C ILE A 81 14.15 2.40 -7.92
N GLY A 82 13.21 1.47 -7.77
CA GLY A 82 13.45 0.06 -8.04
C GLY A 82 13.69 -0.22 -9.53
N ALA A 83 12.93 0.43 -10.41
CA ALA A 83 13.10 0.32 -11.86
C ALA A 83 14.45 0.88 -12.33
N ALA A 84 14.96 1.93 -11.69
CA ALA A 84 16.28 2.52 -11.94
C ALA A 84 17.45 1.62 -11.48
N GLY A 85 17.17 0.49 -10.82
CA GLY A 85 18.17 -0.54 -10.52
C GLY A 85 18.48 -0.72 -9.03
N ALA A 86 17.87 0.06 -8.13
CA ALA A 86 18.04 -0.16 -6.70
C ALA A 86 17.40 -1.51 -6.26
N PRO A 87 18.09 -2.34 -5.44
CA PRO A 87 17.60 -3.65 -4.99
C PRO A 87 16.57 -3.53 -3.86
N ILE A 88 15.45 -2.87 -4.14
CA ILE A 88 14.43 -2.52 -3.15
C ILE A 88 13.13 -3.29 -3.29
N PHE A 89 12.92 -4.02 -4.39
CA PHE A 89 11.81 -4.96 -4.51
C PHE A 89 12.08 -6.22 -3.69
N SER A 90 11.07 -7.09 -3.56
CA SER A 90 11.17 -8.30 -2.75
C SER A 90 12.37 -9.18 -3.11
N ASN A 91 12.99 -9.77 -2.07
CA ASN A 91 14.22 -10.57 -2.17
C ASN A 91 15.37 -9.84 -2.88
N GLY A 92 15.54 -8.54 -2.61
CA GLY A 92 16.57 -7.71 -3.25
C GLY A 92 16.36 -7.50 -4.76
N GLY A 93 15.14 -7.69 -5.26
CA GLY A 93 14.84 -7.49 -6.68
C GLY A 93 15.03 -6.04 -7.13
N SER A 94 15.47 -5.86 -8.38
CA SER A 94 15.67 -4.54 -9.00
C SER A 94 15.43 -4.57 -10.50
N GLY A 95 15.40 -3.37 -11.08
CA GLY A 95 15.39 -3.13 -12.52
C GLY A 95 13.99 -3.14 -13.13
N PHE A 96 13.89 -2.52 -14.31
CA PHE A 96 12.65 -2.40 -15.07
C PHE A 96 11.99 -3.75 -15.37
N ALA A 97 12.79 -4.81 -15.53
CA ALA A 97 12.31 -6.17 -15.75
C ALA A 97 11.34 -6.67 -14.65
N LYS A 98 11.44 -6.15 -13.41
CA LYS A 98 10.49 -6.49 -12.34
C LYS A 98 9.10 -5.89 -12.53
N LEU A 99 8.99 -4.76 -13.23
CA LEU A 99 7.71 -4.13 -13.53
C LEU A 99 6.94 -4.85 -14.64
N VAL A 100 7.65 -5.52 -15.55
CA VAL A 100 7.06 -6.30 -16.66
C VAL A 100 7.11 -7.81 -16.42
N GLY A 101 7.71 -8.27 -15.31
CA GLY A 101 7.76 -9.68 -14.92
C GLY A 101 6.45 -10.16 -14.27
N PRO A 102 6.41 -11.42 -13.77
CA PRO A 102 5.18 -12.03 -13.25
C PRO A 102 4.49 -11.28 -12.10
N THR A 103 5.23 -10.46 -11.34
CA THR A 103 4.71 -9.65 -10.23
C THR A 103 4.24 -8.25 -10.67
N GLY A 104 4.45 -7.87 -11.93
CA GLY A 104 4.23 -6.51 -12.45
C GLY A 104 2.82 -5.98 -12.23
N GLY A 105 1.80 -6.83 -12.47
CA GLY A 105 0.41 -6.46 -12.24
C GLY A 105 0.08 -6.12 -10.78
N TYR A 106 0.73 -6.77 -9.81
CA TYR A 106 0.51 -6.44 -8.40
C TYR A 106 1.10 -5.06 -8.07
N LEU A 107 2.26 -4.73 -8.64
CA LEU A 107 2.88 -3.41 -8.49
C LEU A 107 2.01 -2.31 -9.14
N ALA A 108 1.42 -2.58 -10.30
CA ALA A 108 0.47 -1.66 -10.94
C ALA A 108 -0.81 -1.53 -10.09
N GLY A 109 -1.33 -2.63 -9.56
CA GLY A 109 -2.47 -2.64 -8.65
C GLY A 109 -2.22 -1.84 -7.37
N MET A 110 -1.00 -1.90 -6.81
CA MET A 110 -0.61 -1.07 -5.66
C MET A 110 -0.70 0.44 -5.95
N VAL A 111 -0.46 0.88 -7.18
CA VAL A 111 -0.68 2.29 -7.58
C VAL A 111 -2.17 2.62 -7.50
N LEU A 112 -3.05 1.77 -8.02
CA LEU A 112 -4.51 1.94 -7.92
C LEU A 112 -4.98 1.96 -6.47
N THR A 113 -4.47 1.04 -5.65
CA THR A 113 -4.71 0.97 -4.21
C THR A 113 -4.32 2.27 -3.52
N SER A 114 -3.14 2.81 -3.83
CA SER A 114 -2.66 4.07 -3.24
C SER A 114 -3.56 5.26 -3.57
N LEU A 115 -4.07 5.34 -4.80
CA LEU A 115 -5.01 6.37 -5.23
C LEU A 115 -6.34 6.25 -4.49
N VAL A 116 -6.95 5.07 -4.51
CA VAL A 116 -8.29 4.85 -3.95
C VAL A 116 -8.27 4.97 -2.43
N LEU A 117 -7.31 4.33 -1.74
CA LEU A 117 -7.19 4.47 -0.29
C LEU A 117 -6.83 5.89 0.11
N GLY A 118 -6.01 6.58 -0.67
CA GLY A 118 -5.70 8.00 -0.43
C GLY A 118 -6.95 8.87 -0.51
N TYR A 119 -7.82 8.61 -1.51
CA TYR A 119 -9.11 9.27 -1.61
C TYR A 119 -10.04 8.93 -0.42
N LEU A 120 -10.10 7.68 0.01
CA LEU A 120 -10.89 7.25 1.17
C LEU A 120 -10.34 7.81 2.50
N ALA A 121 -9.04 8.04 2.60
CA ALA A 121 -8.41 8.71 3.73
C ALA A 121 -8.97 10.13 3.91
N ASN A 122 -9.17 10.88 2.82
CA ASN A 122 -9.81 12.21 2.89
C ASN A 122 -11.25 12.17 3.41
N LYS A 123 -11.90 10.99 3.38
CA LYS A 123 -13.23 10.74 3.94
C LYS A 123 -13.18 10.14 5.35
N LYS A 124 -12.00 10.04 5.96
CA LYS A 124 -11.75 9.41 7.28
C LYS A 124 -12.19 7.95 7.37
N TRP A 125 -12.11 7.21 6.28
CA TRP A 125 -12.47 5.78 6.32
C TRP A 125 -11.50 4.98 7.19
N ASP A 126 -10.29 5.48 7.42
CA ASP A 126 -9.27 4.93 8.32
C ASP A 126 -9.50 5.24 9.81
N ALA A 127 -10.48 6.09 10.17
CA ALA A 127 -10.69 6.53 11.56
C ALA A 127 -11.56 5.60 12.41
N ARG A 128 -12.32 4.68 11.80
CA ARG A 128 -13.21 3.75 12.51
C ARG A 128 -13.08 2.35 11.91
N PHE A 129 -13.07 1.33 12.75
CA PHE A 129 -12.97 -0.07 12.28
C PHE A 129 -14.00 -0.42 11.20
N ARG A 130 -15.25 0.02 11.37
CA ARG A 130 -16.36 -0.23 10.43
C ARG A 130 -16.14 0.34 9.03
N THR A 131 -15.35 1.41 8.89
CA THR A 131 -14.99 2.00 7.59
C THR A 131 -13.60 1.59 7.12
N ALA A 132 -12.70 1.27 8.06
CA ALA A 132 -11.33 0.92 7.76
C ALA A 132 -11.24 -0.49 7.16
N LEU A 133 -11.99 -1.45 7.73
CA LEU A 133 -12.03 -2.82 7.22
C LEU A 133 -12.45 -2.90 5.73
N PRO A 134 -13.60 -2.33 5.30
CA PRO A 134 -13.96 -2.34 3.89
C PRO A 134 -12.99 -1.53 3.02
N ALA A 135 -12.38 -0.44 3.53
CA ALA A 135 -11.33 0.26 2.79
C ALA A 135 -10.14 -0.66 2.50
N MET A 136 -9.61 -1.36 3.51
CA MET A 136 -8.48 -2.27 3.35
C MET A 136 -8.80 -3.40 2.36
N LEU A 137 -10.02 -3.97 2.42
CA LEU A 137 -10.48 -4.98 1.48
C LEU A 137 -10.52 -4.46 0.04
N ILE A 138 -11.02 -3.24 -0.18
CA ILE A 138 -10.99 -2.57 -1.49
C ILE A 138 -9.54 -2.45 -1.97
N GLY A 139 -8.61 -2.08 -1.09
CA GLY A 139 -7.19 -1.99 -1.42
C GLY A 139 -6.57 -3.32 -1.85
N GLU A 140 -6.90 -4.42 -1.17
CA GLU A 140 -6.43 -5.75 -1.59
C GLU A 140 -7.01 -6.16 -2.95
N VAL A 141 -8.31 -5.93 -3.16
CA VAL A 141 -8.96 -6.22 -4.45
C VAL A 141 -8.30 -5.45 -5.60
N LEU A 142 -8.01 -4.16 -5.40
CA LEU A 142 -7.34 -3.32 -6.40
C LEU A 142 -5.89 -3.75 -6.67
N THR A 143 -5.24 -4.40 -5.70
CA THR A 143 -3.89 -4.96 -5.86
C THR A 143 -3.92 -6.30 -6.60
N PHE A 144 -4.80 -7.21 -6.17
CA PHE A 144 -4.83 -8.59 -6.65
C PHE A 144 -5.49 -8.75 -8.02
N ILE A 145 -6.53 -7.97 -8.37
CA ILE A 145 -7.18 -8.12 -9.69
C ILE A 145 -6.19 -7.90 -10.84
N PRO A 146 -5.48 -6.75 -10.93
CA PRO A 146 -4.49 -6.56 -11.98
C PRO A 146 -3.31 -7.53 -11.84
N GLY A 147 -2.96 -7.89 -10.59
CA GLY A 147 -1.91 -8.87 -10.29
C GLY A 147 -2.17 -10.24 -10.91
N LEU A 148 -3.37 -10.79 -10.72
CA LEU A 148 -3.75 -12.11 -11.22
C LEU A 148 -3.91 -12.11 -12.74
N ILE A 149 -4.54 -11.07 -13.30
CA ILE A 149 -4.67 -10.91 -14.76
C ILE A 149 -3.29 -10.86 -15.42
N TRP A 150 -2.37 -10.07 -14.87
CA TRP A 150 -1.02 -9.98 -15.41
C TRP A 150 -0.22 -11.27 -15.20
N LEU A 151 -0.33 -11.92 -14.04
CA LEU A 151 0.37 -13.16 -13.76
C LEU A 151 -0.02 -14.28 -14.75
N GLN A 152 -1.32 -14.38 -15.04
CA GLN A 152 -1.84 -15.32 -16.04
C GLN A 152 -1.23 -15.02 -17.41
N HIS A 153 -1.25 -13.75 -17.83
CA HIS A 153 -0.71 -13.31 -19.10
C HIS A 153 0.81 -13.55 -19.21
N ALA A 154 1.57 -13.16 -18.18
CA ALA A 154 3.03 -13.22 -18.17
C ALA A 154 3.59 -14.65 -18.09
N THR A 155 2.83 -15.59 -17.52
CA THR A 155 3.26 -17.00 -17.39
C THR A 155 2.64 -17.93 -18.44
N GLY A 156 1.56 -17.50 -19.09
CA GLY A 156 0.80 -18.32 -20.05
C GLY A 156 0.10 -19.53 -19.40
N LYS A 157 0.01 -19.57 -18.07
CA LYS A 157 -0.63 -20.66 -17.32
C LYS A 157 -2.15 -20.51 -17.32
N ASP A 158 -2.84 -21.59 -16.99
CA ASP A 158 -4.30 -21.54 -16.81
C ASP A 158 -4.70 -20.80 -15.51
N TRP A 159 -6.00 -20.52 -15.39
CA TRP A 159 -6.55 -19.83 -14.22
C TRP A 159 -6.45 -20.66 -12.93
N SER A 160 -6.54 -21.99 -13.01
CA SER A 160 -6.44 -22.86 -11.84
C SER A 160 -5.07 -22.71 -11.18
N TRP A 161 -4.00 -22.82 -11.97
CA TRP A 161 -2.64 -22.55 -11.53
C TRP A 161 -2.48 -21.10 -11.07
N THR A 162 -3.03 -20.13 -11.80
CA THR A 162 -2.88 -18.71 -11.47
C THR A 162 -3.45 -18.39 -10.09
N PHE A 163 -4.65 -18.89 -9.76
CA PHE A 163 -5.23 -18.71 -8.43
C PHE A 163 -4.44 -19.49 -7.36
N SER A 164 -4.05 -20.73 -7.65
CA SER A 164 -3.28 -21.56 -6.72
C SER A 164 -1.91 -20.97 -6.38
N ALA A 165 -1.22 -20.35 -7.35
CA ALA A 165 0.11 -19.78 -7.18
C ALA A 165 0.09 -18.30 -6.77
N GLY A 166 -0.89 -17.53 -7.25
CA GLY A 166 -0.93 -16.07 -7.14
C GLY A 166 -1.95 -15.50 -6.16
N PHE A 167 -2.86 -16.32 -5.60
CA PHE A 167 -3.91 -15.84 -4.69
C PHE A 167 -4.03 -16.69 -3.42
N SER A 168 -4.26 -18.00 -3.57
CA SER A 168 -4.54 -18.90 -2.42
C SER A 168 -3.48 -18.85 -1.30
N PRO A 169 -2.17 -18.80 -1.59
CA PRO A 169 -1.13 -18.74 -0.55
C PRO A 169 -1.15 -17.43 0.25
N PHE A 170 -1.76 -16.38 -0.31
CA PHE A 170 -1.76 -15.03 0.25
C PHE A 170 -2.94 -14.80 1.19
N ILE A 171 -4.05 -15.55 1.06
CA ILE A 171 -5.31 -15.29 1.77
C ILE A 171 -5.11 -15.12 3.28
N LEU A 172 -4.39 -16.03 3.92
CA LEU A 172 -4.15 -15.95 5.36
C LEU A 172 -3.30 -14.72 5.73
N GLY A 173 -2.25 -14.47 4.95
CA GLY A 173 -1.37 -13.31 5.14
C GLY A 173 -2.11 -11.99 4.95
N GLU A 174 -2.92 -11.87 3.90
CA GLU A 174 -3.73 -10.68 3.64
C GLU A 174 -4.80 -10.48 4.71
N ALA A 175 -5.46 -11.54 5.18
CA ALA A 175 -6.42 -11.44 6.28
C ALA A 175 -5.79 -10.84 7.55
N ILE A 176 -4.56 -11.27 7.88
CA ILE A 176 -3.80 -10.71 9.01
C ILE A 176 -3.45 -9.24 8.76
N LYS A 177 -2.95 -8.90 7.57
CA LYS A 177 -2.53 -7.53 7.22
C LYS A 177 -3.70 -6.54 7.18
N ILE A 178 -4.81 -6.95 6.56
CA ILE A 178 -6.08 -6.19 6.54
C ILE A 178 -6.53 -5.92 7.96
N SER A 179 -6.55 -6.94 8.82
CA SER A 179 -6.97 -6.80 10.22
C SER A 179 -6.04 -5.86 10.98
N LEU A 180 -4.73 -6.01 10.79
CA LEU A 180 -3.72 -5.15 11.41
C LEU A 180 -3.92 -3.68 11.00
N ALA A 181 -4.07 -3.39 9.71
CA ALA A 181 -4.30 -2.03 9.23
C ALA A 181 -5.65 -1.46 9.72
N ALA A 182 -6.72 -2.26 9.64
CA ALA A 182 -8.07 -1.86 10.02
C ALA A 182 -8.24 -1.61 11.53
N VAL A 183 -7.39 -2.18 12.39
CA VAL A 183 -7.37 -1.93 13.83
C VAL A 183 -6.40 -0.80 14.18
N THR A 184 -5.21 -0.81 13.60
CA THR A 184 -4.13 0.12 13.97
C THR A 184 -4.45 1.55 13.58
N LEU A 185 -4.99 1.80 12.38
CA LEU A 185 -5.29 3.16 11.92
C LEU A 185 -6.36 3.85 12.79
N PRO A 186 -7.50 3.22 13.13
CA PRO A 186 -8.44 3.81 14.10
C PRO A 186 -7.83 4.04 15.49
N ALA A 187 -6.94 3.16 15.95
CA ALA A 187 -6.26 3.33 17.24
C ALA A 187 -5.33 4.56 17.22
N ILE A 188 -4.60 4.78 16.12
CA ILE A 188 -3.77 5.98 15.94
C ILE A 188 -4.65 7.24 15.95
N TRP A 189 -5.78 7.24 15.24
CA TRP A 189 -6.72 8.36 15.25
C TRP A 189 -7.20 8.72 16.66
N LYS A 190 -7.55 7.74 17.49
CA LYS A 190 -7.94 7.98 18.90
C LYS A 190 -6.85 8.71 19.69
N VAL A 191 -5.58 8.33 19.48
CA VAL A 191 -4.44 8.97 20.15
C VAL A 191 -4.22 10.39 19.63
N VAL A 192 -4.29 10.58 18.31
CA VAL A 192 -4.10 11.87 17.66
C VAL A 192 -5.20 12.85 18.06
N ASP A 193 -6.46 12.43 18.05
CA ASP A 193 -7.59 13.28 18.42
C ASP A 193 -7.54 13.68 19.90
N LYS A 194 -7.18 12.75 20.80
CA LYS A 194 -6.99 13.04 22.23
C LYS A 194 -5.88 14.06 22.51
N ARG A 195 -4.82 14.09 21.70
CA ARG A 195 -3.73 15.07 21.83
C ARG A 195 -4.09 16.45 21.30
N ARG A 196 -5.20 16.57 20.56
CA ARG A 196 -5.63 17.79 19.88
C ARG A 196 -6.84 18.46 20.55
N SER A 197 -7.53 17.74 21.43
CA SER A 197 -8.55 18.24 22.38
C SER A 197 -7.89 18.87 23.60
#